data_AF-A0A376IYQ0-F1
#
_entry.id   AF-A0A376IYQ0-F1
#
_cell.length_a   1.000
_cell.length_b   1.000
_cell.length_c   1.000
_cell.angle_alpha   90.00
_cell.angle_beta   90.00
_cell.angle_gamma   90.00
#
_symmetry.space_group_name_H-M   'P 1'
#
loop_
_entity.id
_entity.type
_entity.pdbx_description
1 polymer ?
#
loop_
_entity_poly.entity_id
_entity_poly.type
_entity_poly.pdbx_seq_one_letter_code
_entity_poly.pdbx_strand_id
1 'polypeptide(L)' 'MDVRQSIHSAHAKTLDTQGLRNEFLVEKVFIADEYTMVYSHIDRIIVGGIMP' A
#
# COMPACT_ATOMS: atom_id res chain seq x y z
N MET A 1 4.22 3.66 -9.35
CA MET A 1 4.23 2.31 -8.77
C MET A 1 4.73 2.44 -7.34
N ASP A 2 3.85 2.28 -6.37
CA ASP A 2 4.20 2.18 -4.94
C ASP A 2 4.43 0.70 -4.60
N VAL A 3 5.49 0.36 -3.87
CA VAL A 3 5.86 -1.02 -3.55
C VAL A 3 5.84 -1.19 -2.04
N ARG A 4 4.98 -2.09 -1.56
CA ARG A 4 4.88 -2.46 -0.14
C ARG A 4 5.61 -3.78 0.10
N GLN A 5 6.39 -3.82 1.17
CA GLN A 5 7.10 -5.02 1.59
C GLN A 5 6.19 -5.92 2.43
N SER A 6 6.48 -7.22 2.42
CA SER A 6 5.89 -8.11 3.41
C SER A 6 6.45 -7.76 4.78
N ILE A 7 5.63 -7.89 5.81
CA ILE A 7 6.01 -7.49 7.16
C ILE A 7 5.81 -8.65 8.13
N HIS A 8 6.81 -8.87 8.99
CA HIS A 8 6.72 -9.83 10.07
C HIS A 8 5.88 -9.25 11.23
N SER A 9 5.06 -10.07 11.89
CA SER A 9 4.19 -9.63 12.99
C SER A 9 4.93 -8.95 14.14
N ALA A 10 6.14 -9.43 14.46
CA ALA A 10 7.00 -8.83 15.48
C ALA A 10 7.53 -7.43 15.12
N HIS A 11 7.61 -7.09 13.82
CA HIS A 11 7.93 -5.72 13.39
C HIS A 11 6.66 -4.86 13.37
N ALA A 12 5.55 -5.39 12.87
CA ALA A 12 4.27 -4.66 12.83
C ALA A 12 3.84 -4.14 14.21
N LYS A 13 4.09 -4.91 15.29
CA LYS A 13 3.77 -4.52 16.67
C LYS A 13 4.60 -3.36 17.24
N THR A 14 5.71 -2.97 16.60
CA THR A 14 6.57 -1.87 17.08
C THR A 14 6.28 -0.55 16.37
N LEU A 15 5.42 -0.56 15.35
CA LEU A 15 5.11 0.63 14.57
C LEU A 15 4.16 1.55 15.36
N ASP A 16 4.44 2.86 15.25
CA ASP A 16 3.49 3.88 15.68
C ASP A 16 2.35 4.04 14.66
N THR A 17 1.42 4.97 14.94
CA THR A 17 0.28 5.24 14.08
C THR A 17 0.68 5.58 12.64
N GLN A 18 1.76 6.36 12.45
CA GLN A 18 2.18 6.77 11.12
C GLN A 18 2.88 5.62 10.40
N GLY A 19 3.71 4.83 11.09
CA GLY A 19 4.35 3.63 10.55
C GLY A 19 3.32 2.63 10.03
N LEU A 20 2.25 2.37 10.78
CA LEU A 20 1.18 1.49 10.33
C LEU A 20 0.51 2.00 9.05
N ARG A 21 0.27 3.32 8.93
CA ARG A 21 -0.32 3.91 7.72
C ARG A 21 0.62 3.78 6.52
N ASN A 22 1.90 4.08 6.72
CA ASN A 22 2.91 4.00 5.67
C ASN A 22 3.02 2.58 5.08
N GLU A 23 2.88 1.54 5.91
CA GLU A 23 2.98 0.15 5.44
C GLU A 23 1.68 -0.37 4.85
N PHE A 24 0.52 -0.06 5.45
CA PHE A 24 -0.74 -0.75 5.12
C PHE A 24 -1.79 0.09 4.40
N LEU A 25 -1.74 1.41 4.50
CA LEU A 25 -2.76 2.29 3.91
C LEU A 25 -2.34 2.77 2.52
N VAL A 26 -3.26 2.66 1.56
CA VAL A 26 -3.18 3.33 0.27
C VAL A 26 -4.11 4.55 0.32
N GLU A 27 -3.53 5.75 0.46
CA GLU A 27 -4.32 6.96 0.72
C GLU A 27 -5.06 7.47 -0.52
N LYS A 28 -4.50 7.25 -1.73
CA LYS A 28 -5.07 7.70 -2.99
C LYS A 28 -5.24 6.52 -3.94
N VAL A 29 -6.47 6.07 -4.10
CA VAL A 29 -6.83 4.98 -5.03
C VAL A 29 -7.28 5.54 -6.39
N PHE A 30 -8.02 6.65 -6.40
CA PHE A 30 -8.49 7.28 -7.64
C PHE A 30 -7.88 8.67 -7.81
N ILE A 31 -7.34 8.91 -9.00
CA ILE A 31 -6.80 10.19 -9.47
C ILE A 31 -7.38 10.39 -10.86
N ALA A 32 -7.89 11.60 -11.15
CA ALA A 32 -8.56 11.87 -12.43
C ALA A 32 -7.58 11.69 -13.59
N ASP A 33 -8.05 11.04 -14.66
CA ASP A 33 -7.28 10.79 -15.89
C ASP A 33 -5.99 9.97 -15.67
N GLU A 34 -5.85 9.32 -14.51
CA GLU A 34 -4.68 8.55 -14.12
C GLU A 34 -5.07 7.17 -13.55
N TYR A 35 -4.15 6.20 -13.71
CA TYR A 35 -4.22 4.94 -12.95
C TYR A 35 -3.29 5.01 -11.75
N THR A 36 -3.73 4.46 -10.61
CA THR A 36 -2.85 4.22 -9.46
C THR A 36 -2.49 2.74 -9.39
N MET A 37 -1.33 2.43 -8.82
CA MET A 37 -0.86 1.05 -8.71
C MET A 37 0.09 0.88 -7.53
N VAL A 38 -0.27 -0.06 -6.66
CA VAL A 38 0.48 -0.52 -5.49
C VAL A 38 0.75 -2.02 -5.63
N TYR A 39 2.02 -2.41 -5.59
CA TYR A 39 2.47 -3.80 -5.59
C TYR A 39 2.80 -4.23 -4.16
N SER A 40 2.09 -5.23 -3.63
CA SER A 40 2.38 -5.79 -2.31
C SER A 40 3.17 -7.08 -2.44
N HIS A 41 4.26 -7.23 -1.70
CA HIS A 41 4.99 -8.50 -1.63
C HIS A 41 4.23 -9.59 -0.84
N ILE A 42 3.12 -9.24 -0.18
CA ILE A 42 2.20 -10.23 0.38
C ILE A 42 1.43 -10.85 -0.78
N ASP A 43 1.82 -12.07 -1.16
CA ASP A 43 1.28 -12.84 -2.30
C ASP A 43 1.34 -12.13 -3.65
N ARG A 44 2.12 -11.06 -3.78
CA ARG A 44 2.35 -10.32 -5.04
C ARG A 44 1.07 -9.71 -5.62
N ILE A 45 0.07 -9.44 -4.79
CA ILE A 45 -1.15 -8.77 -5.23
C ILE A 45 -0.84 -7.35 -5.71
N ILE A 46 -1.48 -6.94 -6.80
CA ILE A 46 -1.48 -5.57 -7.31
C ILE A 46 -2.85 -4.98 -7.05
N VAL A 47 -2.89 -3.82 -6.39
CA VAL A 47 -4.12 -3.06 -6.12
C VAL A 47 -3.98 -1.64 -6.64
N GLY A 48 -5.08 -1.01 -7.02
CA GLY A 48 -5.09 0.32 -7.59
C GLY A 48 -6.47 0.72 -8.07
N GLY A 49 -6.59 1.93 -8.59
CA GLY A 49 -7.82 2.45 -9.18
C GLY A 49 -7.54 3.07 -10.55
N ILE A 50 -8.56 3.03 -11.41
CA ILE A 50 -8.59 3.69 -12.71
C ILE A 50 -9.84 4.57 -12.69
N MET A 51 -9.66 5.88 -12.86
CA MET A 51 -10.75 6.84 -12.97
C MET A 51 -10.62 7.57 -14.31
N PRO A 52 -11.27 7.06 -15.36
CA PRO A 52 -11.27 7.69 -16.69
C PRO A 52 -12.03 9.01 -16.70
#